data_AF-A0A7C6BCU9-F1
#
_entry.id   AF-A0A7C6BCU9-F1
#
_cell.length_a   1.000
_cell.length_b   1.000
_cell.length_c   1.000
_cell.angle_alpha   90.00
_cell.angle_beta   90.00
_cell.angle_gamma   90.00
#
_symmetry.space_group_name_H-M   'P 1'
#
loop_
_entity.id
_entity.type
_entity.pdbx_description
1 polymer ?
#
loop_
_entity_poly.entity_id
_entity_poly.type
_entity_poly.pdbx_seq_one_letter_code
_entity_poly.pdbx_strand_id
1 'polypeptide(L)'
;MFTQLMHYVQVALNNGEYIPPFLCVIDTVKAAIMKSSDIIPFLSKKTIKWGKSASQYTQEALDEVSTYIGTHFVSFKISTHENEFIQTIKEAIKSGEIIRTNITPDNLKQVFDKWVSLIGREIENANEEDYVQFFFADIMHDGTVATHDNLTAQLLHKNNAPVFFMKNKLYELNNKEGYRQFWAIYQKPPKQEYRNYLLERRDSLIPVDERTFKGAYYTKLDIVDKAYNLLSDTLGESWQEKYILWDMCCGVGNLEIKHSNHRKIYMSTLDNADIDVMKATKTCSSALRFQYDYLNDDISENGSIDYSLSGKLPKELQEDIKSKKKILVLINPPYAEATNSDNITAEESKSKTGVANNKVSSMMQEYGYASRELFIQFLVRITKELPNAVVGMFSTLKYINAGNFEKFRELWKAKYLNGFIVHSKAFDGLSGNFPIGFLVWDLTKNEDISSISTLILDKDGNEIGERRFYNLPSSKYLNNYLERLKTNTNSIPLKNCIAPQSGKAKVTAWIMEAIGYFW
;
A
#
# COMPACT_ATOMS: atom_id res chain seq x y z
N MET A 1 -38.12 11.01 4.16
CA MET A 1 -38.39 11.22 2.71
C MET A 1 -39.16 10.05 2.10
N PHE A 2 -38.69 8.79 2.19
CA PHE A 2 -39.41 7.66 1.61
C PHE A 2 -40.85 7.48 2.12
N THR A 3 -41.14 7.74 3.40
CA THR A 3 -42.52 7.73 3.93
C THR A 3 -43.46 8.65 3.16
N GLN A 4 -42.99 9.84 2.77
CA GLN A 4 -43.77 10.79 1.98
C GLN A 4 -43.98 10.26 0.55
N LEU A 5 -42.93 9.69 -0.05
CA LEU A 5 -43.00 9.12 -1.39
C LEU A 5 -43.93 7.90 -1.44
N MET A 6 -43.91 7.05 -0.42
CA MET A 6 -44.78 5.89 -0.29
C MET A 6 -46.25 6.27 -0.12
N HIS A 7 -46.56 7.42 0.50
CA HIS A 7 -47.92 7.95 0.52
C HIS A 7 -48.44 8.18 -0.90
N TYR A 8 -47.64 8.79 -1.79
CA TYR A 8 -48.03 8.98 -3.20
C TYR A 8 -48.15 7.65 -3.96
N VAL A 9 -47.26 6.69 -3.68
CA VAL A 9 -47.37 5.35 -4.28
C VAL A 9 -48.65 4.64 -3.84
N GLN A 10 -49.06 4.77 -2.57
CA GLN A 10 -50.33 4.24 -2.09
C GLN A 10 -51.52 4.86 -2.82
N VAL A 11 -51.51 6.18 -3.05
CA VAL A 11 -52.56 6.88 -3.81
C VAL A 11 -52.62 6.35 -5.24
N ALA A 12 -51.47 6.25 -5.92
CA ALA A 12 -51.39 5.69 -7.27
C ALA A 12 -51.90 4.25 -7.33
N LEU A 13 -51.49 3.39 -6.38
CA LEU A 13 -51.98 2.01 -6.24
C LEU A 13 -53.51 1.95 -6.10
N ASN A 14 -54.08 2.82 -5.26
CA ASN A 14 -55.53 2.85 -5.03
C ASN A 14 -56.31 3.30 -6.28
N ASN A 15 -55.71 4.18 -7.08
CA ASN A 15 -56.33 4.71 -8.30
C ASN A 15 -56.04 3.85 -9.55
N GLY A 16 -55.23 2.80 -9.44
CA GLY A 16 -54.80 1.99 -10.58
C GLY A 16 -53.85 2.73 -11.54
N GLU A 17 -53.14 3.74 -11.05
CA GLU A 17 -52.20 4.54 -11.83
C GLU A 17 -50.85 3.81 -12.01
N TYR A 18 -50.07 4.26 -13.00
CA TYR A 18 -48.73 3.74 -13.25
C TYR A 18 -47.78 4.06 -12.08
N ILE A 19 -47.03 3.06 -11.64
CA ILE A 19 -46.00 3.20 -10.60
C ILE A 19 -44.63 3.07 -11.26
N PRO A 20 -43.76 4.09 -11.14
CA PRO A 20 -42.39 3.99 -11.65
C PRO A 20 -41.66 2.77 -11.08
N PRO A 21 -40.78 2.09 -11.84
CA PRO A 21 -40.08 0.89 -11.37
C PRO A 21 -39.14 1.16 -10.19
N PHE A 22 -38.68 2.41 -10.04
CA PHE A 22 -37.79 2.85 -8.97
C PHE A 22 -38.32 4.08 -8.26
N LEU A 23 -38.08 4.14 -6.96
CA LEU A 23 -38.30 5.31 -6.13
C LEU A 23 -36.94 5.86 -5.68
N CYS A 24 -36.75 7.17 -5.85
CA CYS A 24 -35.53 7.86 -5.47
C CYS A 24 -35.85 9.04 -4.55
N VAL A 25 -35.06 9.22 -3.51
CA VAL A 25 -35.12 10.39 -2.61
C VAL A 25 -33.73 11.00 -2.48
N ILE A 26 -33.65 12.32 -2.39
CA ILE A 26 -32.38 13.05 -2.33
C ILE A 26 -32.50 14.30 -1.45
N ASP A 27 -31.47 14.54 -0.65
CA ASP A 27 -31.24 15.79 0.07
C ASP A 27 -29.79 16.27 -0.16
N THR A 28 -29.36 17.34 0.53
CA THR A 28 -28.03 17.94 0.36
C THR A 28 -26.87 17.07 0.86
N VAL A 29 -27.15 15.98 1.57
CA VAL A 29 -26.18 15.10 2.21
C VAL A 29 -26.25 13.68 1.64
N LYS A 30 -27.45 13.17 1.35
CA LYS A 30 -27.70 11.77 0.98
C LYS A 30 -28.67 11.64 -0.18
N ALA A 31 -28.47 10.60 -0.98
CA ALA A 31 -29.46 10.09 -1.92
C ALA A 31 -29.73 8.61 -1.66
N ALA A 32 -30.92 8.14 -2.02
CA ALA A 32 -31.25 6.72 -1.94
C ALA A 32 -32.23 6.30 -3.04
N ILE A 33 -32.08 5.06 -3.52
CA ILE A 33 -32.92 4.42 -4.53
C ILE A 33 -33.40 3.05 -4.05
N MET A 34 -34.63 2.69 -4.39
CA MET A 34 -35.25 1.39 -4.15
C MET A 34 -36.14 0.97 -5.31
N LYS A 35 -36.43 -0.33 -5.43
CA LYS A 35 -37.43 -0.82 -6.39
C LYS A 35 -38.83 -0.66 -5.83
N SER A 36 -39.77 -0.25 -6.67
CA SER A 36 -41.18 -0.20 -6.31
C SER A 36 -41.75 -1.60 -6.10
N SER A 37 -41.27 -2.61 -6.83
CA SER A 37 -41.68 -4.01 -6.66
C SER A 37 -41.52 -4.51 -5.22
N ASP A 38 -40.52 -4.01 -4.50
CA ASP A 38 -40.16 -4.49 -3.17
C ASP A 38 -41.13 -3.97 -2.09
N ILE A 39 -41.84 -2.87 -2.36
CA ILE A 39 -42.80 -2.26 -1.41
C ILE A 39 -44.27 -2.42 -1.80
N ILE A 40 -44.57 -2.70 -3.07
CA ILE A 40 -45.95 -2.89 -3.53
C ILE A 40 -46.69 -3.95 -2.70
N PRO A 41 -46.12 -5.12 -2.36
CA PRO A 41 -46.78 -6.11 -1.51
C PRO A 41 -47.14 -5.59 -0.12
N PHE A 42 -46.33 -4.70 0.44
CA PHE A 42 -46.57 -4.10 1.74
C PHE A 42 -47.68 -3.05 1.70
N LEU A 43 -47.63 -2.14 0.72
CA LEU A 43 -48.67 -1.12 0.52
C LEU A 43 -50.03 -1.72 0.14
N SER A 44 -50.03 -2.84 -0.57
CA SER A 44 -51.27 -3.53 -0.98
C SER A 44 -52.08 -4.06 0.20
N LYS A 45 -51.46 -4.27 1.37
CA LYS A 45 -52.16 -4.71 2.59
C LYS A 45 -53.03 -3.60 3.21
N LYS A 46 -52.82 -2.34 2.84
CA LYS A 46 -53.55 -1.17 3.34
C LYS A 46 -53.58 -1.07 4.87
N THR A 47 -52.51 -1.47 5.55
CA THR A 47 -52.40 -1.45 7.01
C THR A 47 -51.96 -0.08 7.56
N ILE A 48 -51.25 0.70 6.75
CA ILE A 48 -50.66 1.98 7.17
C ILE A 48 -51.74 3.05 7.31
N LYS A 49 -51.79 3.69 8.48
CA LYS A 49 -52.63 4.87 8.72
C LYS A 49 -51.91 6.14 8.26
N TRP A 50 -52.11 6.48 6.99
CA TRP A 50 -51.58 7.70 6.40
C TRP A 50 -52.18 8.96 7.04
N GLY A 51 -51.39 10.03 7.07
CA GLY A 51 -51.87 11.35 7.49
C GLY A 51 -52.65 12.08 6.40
N LYS A 52 -53.06 13.34 6.68
CA LYS A 52 -53.88 14.16 5.76
C LYS A 52 -53.20 14.47 4.43
N SER A 53 -51.86 14.48 4.41
CA SER A 53 -51.05 14.71 3.23
C SER A 53 -49.69 14.01 3.38
N ALA A 54 -48.95 13.88 2.28
CA ALA A 54 -47.62 13.27 2.29
C ALA A 54 -46.67 13.95 3.28
N SER A 55 -46.73 15.27 3.42
CA SER A 55 -45.88 16.04 4.34
C SER A 55 -46.34 15.96 5.80
N GLN A 56 -47.57 15.53 6.05
CA GLN A 56 -48.18 15.41 7.39
C GLN A 56 -48.42 13.93 7.75
N TYR A 57 -47.43 13.06 7.50
CA TYR A 57 -47.51 11.65 7.90
C TYR A 57 -47.53 11.50 9.44
N THR A 58 -48.13 10.41 9.92
CA THR A 58 -48.19 10.07 11.35
C THR A 58 -46.88 9.40 11.80
N GLN A 59 -46.56 9.47 13.09
CA GLN A 59 -45.40 8.74 13.64
C GLN A 59 -45.53 7.23 13.43
N GLU A 60 -46.74 6.67 13.58
CA GLU A 60 -47.03 5.26 13.27
C GLU A 60 -46.66 4.90 11.82
N ALA A 61 -47.05 5.73 10.83
CA ALA A 61 -46.69 5.50 9.44
C ALA A 61 -45.18 5.62 9.19
N LEU A 62 -44.49 6.52 9.89
CA LEU A 62 -43.04 6.63 9.81
C LEU A 62 -42.35 5.37 10.33
N ASP A 63 -42.78 4.86 11.49
CA ASP A 63 -42.17 3.71 12.16
C ASP A 63 -42.42 2.41 11.37
N GLU A 64 -43.66 2.19 10.90
CA GLU A 64 -44.00 1.05 10.04
C GLU A 64 -43.20 1.07 8.73
N VAL A 65 -43.16 2.22 8.05
CA VAL A 65 -42.39 2.36 6.81
C VAL A 65 -40.91 2.13 7.06
N SER A 66 -40.32 2.77 8.08
CA SER A 66 -38.89 2.67 8.37
C SER A 66 -38.47 1.25 8.70
N THR A 67 -39.30 0.53 9.46
CA THR A 67 -39.07 -0.88 9.81
C THR A 67 -39.10 -1.76 8.56
N TYR A 68 -40.02 -1.50 7.64
CA TYR A 68 -40.15 -2.29 6.42
C TYR A 68 -39.03 -2.01 5.42
N ILE A 69 -38.79 -0.73 5.10
CA ILE A 69 -37.88 -0.35 4.00
C ILE A 69 -36.40 -0.48 4.33
N GLY A 70 -36.02 -0.69 5.60
CA GLY A 70 -34.62 -0.68 6.04
C GLY A 70 -33.69 -1.58 5.22
N THR A 71 -34.23 -2.63 4.58
CA THR A 71 -33.46 -3.55 3.72
C THR A 71 -33.71 -3.41 2.21
N HIS A 72 -34.55 -2.46 1.79
CA HIS A 72 -35.05 -2.37 0.41
C HIS A 72 -34.49 -1.18 -0.38
N PHE A 73 -33.62 -0.35 0.20
CA PHE A 73 -33.00 0.77 -0.51
C PHE A 73 -31.47 0.74 -0.44
N VAL A 74 -30.85 1.33 -1.46
CA VAL A 74 -29.42 1.62 -1.53
C VAL A 74 -29.23 3.10 -1.24
N SER A 75 -28.31 3.47 -0.34
CA SER A 75 -28.03 4.87 0.00
C SER A 75 -26.61 5.32 -0.30
N PHE A 76 -26.49 6.59 -0.66
CA PHE A 76 -25.27 7.24 -1.10
C PHE A 76 -25.09 8.54 -0.31
N LYS A 77 -23.86 8.81 0.14
CA LYS A 77 -23.48 10.12 0.69
C LYS A 77 -22.97 10.98 -0.47
N ILE A 78 -23.67 12.06 -0.79
CA ILE A 78 -23.39 12.85 -2.00
C ILE A 78 -21.97 13.42 -2.01
N SER A 79 -21.48 13.92 -0.87
CA SER A 79 -20.13 14.50 -0.78
C SER A 79 -18.99 13.57 -1.16
N THR A 80 -19.20 12.24 -1.15
CA THR A 80 -18.13 11.25 -1.41
C THR A 80 -18.53 10.16 -2.41
N HIS A 81 -19.79 10.08 -2.83
CA HIS A 81 -20.30 9.00 -3.68
C HIS A 81 -21.22 9.49 -4.81
N GLU A 82 -21.04 10.74 -5.24
CA GLU A 82 -21.84 11.33 -6.30
C GLU A 82 -21.76 10.53 -7.61
N ASN A 83 -20.54 10.13 -8.00
CA ASN A 83 -20.33 9.37 -9.23
C ASN A 83 -21.00 8.00 -9.18
N GLU A 84 -20.87 7.26 -8.07
CA GLU A 84 -21.50 5.96 -7.89
C GLU A 84 -23.02 6.06 -7.86
N PHE A 85 -23.57 7.12 -7.25
CA PHE A 85 -25.00 7.39 -7.29
C PHE A 85 -25.46 7.60 -8.73
N ILE A 86 -24.80 8.51 -9.48
CA ILE A 86 -25.15 8.80 -10.88
C ILE A 86 -25.06 7.54 -11.74
N GLN A 87 -24.00 6.75 -11.58
CA GLN A 87 -23.82 5.50 -12.32
C GLN A 87 -24.91 4.48 -11.98
N THR A 88 -25.20 4.29 -10.69
CA THR A 88 -26.26 3.36 -10.24
C THR A 88 -27.62 3.73 -10.83
N ILE A 89 -27.97 5.01 -10.83
CA ILE A 89 -29.24 5.48 -11.41
C ILE A 89 -29.27 5.24 -12.93
N LYS A 90 -28.20 5.59 -13.65
CA LYS A 90 -28.12 5.39 -15.11
C LYS A 90 -28.23 3.93 -15.48
N GLU A 91 -27.55 3.06 -14.75
CA GLU A 91 -27.61 1.61 -14.96
C GLU A 91 -28.99 1.06 -14.63
N ALA A 92 -29.60 1.48 -13.51
CA ALA A 92 -30.93 1.05 -13.12
C ALA A 92 -32.00 1.40 -14.15
N ILE A 93 -31.96 2.63 -14.70
CA ILE A 93 -32.86 3.05 -15.78
C ILE A 93 -32.66 2.20 -17.04
N LYS A 94 -31.41 1.83 -17.36
CA LYS A 94 -31.08 1.05 -18.57
C LYS A 94 -31.44 -0.43 -18.45
N SER A 95 -31.18 -1.04 -17.29
CA SER A 95 -31.29 -2.48 -17.07
C SER A 95 -32.65 -2.91 -16.49
N GLY A 96 -33.39 -1.98 -15.87
CA GLY A 96 -34.56 -2.31 -15.05
C GLY A 96 -34.20 -2.92 -13.69
N GLU A 97 -32.91 -2.93 -13.32
CA GLU A 97 -32.38 -3.55 -12.11
C GLU A 97 -31.39 -2.62 -11.40
N ILE A 98 -31.44 -2.53 -10.05
CA ILE A 98 -30.39 -1.82 -9.30
C ILE A 98 -29.14 -2.70 -9.29
N ILE A 99 -28.21 -2.42 -10.21
CA ILE A 99 -26.94 -3.15 -10.32
C ILE A 99 -25.98 -2.64 -9.26
N ARG A 100 -25.37 -3.56 -8.52
CA ARG A 100 -24.34 -3.23 -7.52
C ARG A 100 -23.04 -2.85 -8.21
N THR A 101 -22.34 -1.87 -7.66
CA THR A 101 -21.06 -1.37 -8.18
C THR A 101 -19.97 -2.45 -8.06
N ASN A 102 -19.22 -2.69 -9.13
CA ASN A 102 -18.09 -3.63 -9.10
C ASN A 102 -16.93 -3.06 -8.26
N ILE A 103 -16.30 -3.90 -7.45
CA ILE A 103 -15.02 -3.58 -6.80
C ILE A 103 -13.91 -3.82 -7.82
N THR A 104 -13.13 -2.79 -8.09
CA THR A 104 -12.09 -2.74 -9.13
C THR A 104 -10.82 -2.12 -8.54
N PRO A 105 -9.68 -2.22 -9.23
CA PRO A 105 -8.47 -1.61 -8.71
C PRO A 105 -8.54 -0.09 -8.56
N ASP A 106 -9.27 0.58 -9.46
CA ASP A 106 -9.39 2.04 -9.50
C ASP A 106 -10.18 2.60 -8.31
N ASN A 107 -11.17 1.85 -7.82
CA ASN A 107 -12.00 2.27 -6.68
C ASN A 107 -11.62 1.60 -5.35
N LEU A 108 -10.61 0.73 -5.32
CA LEU A 108 -10.30 -0.11 -4.16
C LEU A 108 -10.12 0.68 -2.86
N LYS A 109 -9.39 1.80 -2.89
CA LYS A 109 -9.15 2.64 -1.71
C LYS A 109 -10.45 3.25 -1.17
N GLN A 110 -11.29 3.79 -2.06
CA GLN A 110 -12.57 4.38 -1.69
C GLN A 110 -13.53 3.32 -1.12
N VAL A 111 -13.55 2.13 -1.72
CA VAL A 111 -14.34 0.99 -1.24
C VAL A 111 -13.86 0.57 0.16
N PHE A 112 -12.55 0.46 0.36
CA PHE A 112 -11.95 0.13 1.66
C PHE A 112 -12.29 1.17 2.73
N ASP A 113 -12.10 2.46 2.47
CA ASP A 113 -12.39 3.52 3.45
C ASP A 113 -13.87 3.52 3.87
N LYS A 114 -14.78 3.23 2.92
CA LYS A 114 -16.21 3.07 3.20
C LYS A 114 -16.50 1.79 3.98
N TRP A 115 -15.83 0.68 3.66
CA TRP A 115 -15.95 -0.58 4.38
C TRP A 115 -15.52 -0.41 5.84
N VAL A 116 -14.39 0.28 6.09
CA VAL A 116 -13.93 0.60 7.45
C VAL A 116 -14.98 1.41 8.20
N SER A 117 -15.56 2.43 7.57
CA SER A 117 -16.56 3.29 8.19
C SER A 117 -17.87 2.58 8.52
N LEU A 118 -18.29 1.58 7.74
CA LEU A 118 -19.61 0.92 7.89
C LEU A 118 -19.53 -0.45 8.57
N ILE A 119 -18.40 -1.15 8.44
CA ILE A 119 -18.20 -2.52 8.91
C ILE A 119 -16.99 -2.59 9.83
N GLY A 120 -15.81 -2.13 9.39
CA GLY A 120 -14.55 -2.31 10.14
C GLY A 120 -14.63 -1.82 11.59
N ARG A 121 -15.16 -0.61 11.80
CA ARG A 121 -15.36 -0.01 13.14
C ARG A 121 -16.41 -0.70 14.00
N GLU A 122 -17.27 -1.51 13.40
CA GLU A 122 -18.30 -2.28 14.08
C GLU A 122 -17.82 -3.69 14.47
N ILE A 123 -16.61 -4.10 14.07
CA ILE A 123 -16.03 -5.39 14.44
C ILE A 123 -15.54 -5.32 15.89
N GLU A 124 -16.11 -6.16 16.74
CA GLU A 124 -15.79 -6.19 18.17
C GLU A 124 -14.34 -6.64 18.40
N ASN A 125 -13.60 -5.90 19.23
CA ASN A 125 -12.22 -6.22 19.63
C ASN A 125 -11.21 -6.32 18.47
N ALA A 126 -11.50 -5.71 17.31
CA ALA A 126 -10.57 -5.59 16.19
C ALA A 126 -9.72 -4.32 16.29
N ASN A 127 -8.43 -4.43 15.95
CA ASN A 127 -7.54 -3.28 15.82
C ASN A 127 -7.61 -2.73 14.39
N GLU A 128 -7.36 -1.42 14.21
CA GLU A 128 -7.37 -0.80 12.88
C GLU A 128 -6.34 -1.42 11.93
N GLU A 129 -5.20 -1.88 12.45
CA GLU A 129 -4.14 -2.58 11.70
C GLU A 129 -4.62 -3.89 11.05
N ASP A 130 -5.66 -4.52 11.61
CA ASP A 130 -6.21 -5.78 11.11
C ASP A 130 -7.31 -5.56 10.04
N TYR A 131 -7.80 -4.33 9.85
CA TYR A 131 -8.94 -4.03 8.97
C TYR A 131 -8.72 -4.42 7.52
N VAL A 132 -7.50 -4.27 7.00
CA VAL A 132 -7.19 -4.70 5.63
C VAL A 132 -7.43 -6.20 5.47
N GLN A 133 -7.15 -7.00 6.51
CA GLN A 133 -7.19 -8.45 6.42
C GLN A 133 -8.66 -8.91 6.47
N PHE A 134 -9.44 -8.30 7.35
CA PHE A 134 -10.89 -8.51 7.40
C PHE A 134 -11.59 -8.02 6.13
N PHE A 135 -11.18 -6.90 5.57
CA PHE A 135 -11.73 -6.39 4.31
C PHE A 135 -11.52 -7.40 3.18
N PHE A 136 -10.31 -7.92 2.99
CA PHE A 136 -10.05 -8.91 1.95
C PHE A 136 -10.77 -10.24 2.21
N ALA A 137 -10.87 -10.68 3.46
CA ALA A 137 -11.69 -11.83 3.83
C ALA A 137 -13.17 -11.61 3.46
N ASP A 138 -13.68 -10.38 3.63
CA ASP A 138 -15.05 -10.04 3.32
C ASP A 138 -15.29 -9.97 1.80
N ILE A 139 -14.49 -9.21 1.05
CA ILE A 139 -14.73 -9.05 -0.40
C ILE A 139 -14.45 -10.35 -1.18
N MET A 140 -13.55 -11.21 -0.70
CA MET A 140 -13.16 -12.46 -1.37
C MET A 140 -14.05 -13.65 -0.99
N HIS A 141 -15.31 -13.41 -0.64
CA HIS A 141 -16.28 -14.44 -0.27
C HIS A 141 -17.57 -14.24 -1.06
N ASP A 142 -18.34 -15.27 -1.42
CA ASP A 142 -19.61 -15.09 -2.15
C ASP A 142 -20.87 -15.13 -1.28
N GLY A 143 -20.68 -15.46 0.00
CA GLY A 143 -21.74 -15.63 1.00
C GLY A 143 -21.85 -17.07 1.50
N THR A 144 -21.31 -18.02 0.72
CA THR A 144 -21.23 -19.44 1.07
C THR A 144 -19.78 -19.93 1.11
N VAL A 145 -18.96 -19.56 0.13
CA VAL A 145 -17.59 -20.03 -0.04
C VAL A 145 -16.63 -18.85 -0.28
N ALA A 146 -15.40 -19.00 0.21
CA ALA A 146 -14.30 -18.10 -0.13
C ALA A 146 -13.85 -18.32 -1.58
N THR A 147 -13.45 -17.25 -2.26
CA THR A 147 -12.86 -17.29 -3.60
C THR A 147 -11.40 -17.72 -3.61
N HIS A 148 -10.72 -17.63 -2.46
CA HIS A 148 -9.33 -17.97 -2.26
C HIS A 148 -9.15 -18.74 -0.95
N ASP A 149 -8.25 -19.71 -0.97
CA ASP A 149 -7.75 -20.38 0.22
C ASP A 149 -6.54 -19.61 0.81
N ASN A 150 -6.24 -19.84 2.09
CA ASN A 150 -5.06 -19.29 2.77
C ASN A 150 -5.01 -17.76 2.94
N LEU A 151 -6.16 -17.07 2.90
CA LEU A 151 -6.22 -15.68 3.37
C LEU A 151 -5.95 -15.63 4.88
N THR A 152 -5.23 -14.58 5.33
CA THR A 152 -4.87 -14.39 6.74
C THR A 152 -6.09 -14.32 7.67
N ALA A 153 -7.19 -13.73 7.18
CA ALA A 153 -8.48 -13.75 7.84
C ALA A 153 -9.52 -14.46 6.95
N GLN A 154 -10.55 -15.02 7.57
CA GLN A 154 -11.65 -15.71 6.90
C GLN A 154 -12.99 -15.10 7.31
N LEU A 155 -13.92 -15.04 6.38
CA LEU A 155 -15.32 -14.75 6.68
C LEU A 155 -16.07 -16.06 6.89
N LEU A 156 -16.67 -16.21 8.06
CA LEU A 156 -17.52 -17.32 8.44
C LEU A 156 -18.95 -16.83 8.71
N HIS A 157 -19.88 -17.76 8.90
CA HIS A 157 -21.26 -17.45 9.28
C HIS A 157 -21.64 -18.19 10.57
N LYS A 158 -22.13 -17.45 11.56
CA LYS A 158 -22.66 -17.97 12.83
C LYS A 158 -24.06 -17.41 13.03
N ASN A 159 -25.07 -18.27 13.19
CA ASN A 159 -26.48 -17.87 13.34
C ASN A 159 -26.97 -16.89 12.25
N ASN A 160 -26.67 -17.19 10.98
CA ASN A 160 -26.96 -16.34 9.82
C ASN A 160 -26.37 -14.92 9.90
N ALA A 161 -25.30 -14.72 10.66
CA ALA A 161 -24.56 -13.47 10.73
C ALA A 161 -23.09 -13.67 10.31
N PRO A 162 -22.50 -12.70 9.60
CA PRO A 162 -21.08 -12.73 9.28
C PRO A 162 -20.23 -12.62 10.56
N VAL A 163 -19.21 -13.46 10.66
CA VAL A 163 -18.20 -13.45 11.73
C VAL A 163 -16.83 -13.61 11.10
N PHE A 164 -15.87 -12.78 11.49
CA PHE A 164 -14.50 -12.90 11.00
C PHE A 164 -13.69 -13.84 11.89
N PHE A 165 -12.85 -14.67 11.27
CA PHE A 165 -11.93 -15.56 11.96
C PHE A 165 -10.50 -15.25 11.56
N MET A 166 -9.64 -14.95 12.54
CA MET A 166 -8.24 -14.63 12.33
C MET A 166 -7.44 -14.97 13.59
N LYS A 167 -6.23 -15.52 13.44
CA LYS A 167 -5.34 -15.89 14.57
C LYS A 167 -6.05 -16.72 15.66
N ASN A 168 -6.84 -17.70 15.27
CA ASN A 168 -7.65 -18.55 16.17
C ASN A 168 -8.67 -17.80 17.05
N LYS A 169 -9.06 -16.59 16.66
CA LYS A 169 -10.06 -15.78 17.35
C LYS A 169 -11.22 -15.45 16.41
N LEU A 170 -12.44 -15.46 16.95
CA LEU A 170 -13.64 -14.98 16.27
C LEU A 170 -13.88 -13.51 16.62
N TYR A 171 -14.29 -12.74 15.61
CA TYR A 171 -14.60 -11.33 15.70
C TYR A 171 -16.01 -11.11 15.14
N GLU A 172 -16.95 -10.73 16.00
CA GLU A 172 -18.36 -10.54 15.66
C GLU A 172 -18.64 -9.07 15.34
N LEU A 173 -19.72 -8.80 14.59
CA LEU A 173 -20.18 -7.44 14.33
C LEU A 173 -21.15 -6.96 15.40
N ASN A 174 -20.89 -5.79 15.97
CA ASN A 174 -21.81 -5.10 16.89
C ASN A 174 -23.09 -4.63 16.19
N ASN A 175 -22.96 -4.20 14.92
CA ASN A 175 -24.08 -3.70 14.13
C ASN A 175 -24.15 -4.34 12.74
N LYS A 176 -25.30 -4.95 12.42
CA LYS A 176 -25.57 -5.62 11.13
C LYS A 176 -26.10 -4.68 10.05
N GLU A 177 -26.48 -3.46 10.41
CA GLU A 177 -27.08 -2.50 9.48
C GLU A 177 -26.03 -1.94 8.52
N GLY A 178 -24.86 -1.54 9.02
CA GLY A 178 -23.75 -1.07 8.19
C GLY A 178 -23.28 -2.15 7.20
N TYR A 179 -23.26 -3.41 7.61
CA TYR A 179 -22.95 -4.56 6.74
C TYR A 179 -23.96 -4.69 5.58
N ARG A 180 -25.26 -4.61 5.88
CA ARG A 180 -26.32 -4.66 4.86
C ARG A 180 -26.23 -3.49 3.89
N GLN A 181 -26.03 -2.28 4.40
CA GLN A 181 -25.92 -1.08 3.57
C GLN A 181 -24.70 -1.12 2.64
N PHE A 182 -23.55 -1.58 3.14
CA PHE A 182 -22.34 -1.71 2.32
C PHE A 182 -22.56 -2.69 1.16
N TRP A 183 -23.10 -3.87 1.45
CA TRP A 183 -23.32 -4.91 0.45
C TRP A 183 -24.53 -4.68 -0.46
N ALA A 184 -25.40 -3.73 -0.13
CA ALA A 184 -26.41 -3.22 -1.05
C ALA A 184 -25.80 -2.37 -2.19
N ILE A 185 -24.61 -1.80 -1.96
CA ILE A 185 -23.92 -0.91 -2.90
C ILE A 185 -22.96 -1.70 -3.79
N TYR A 186 -22.20 -2.64 -3.23
CA TYR A 186 -21.11 -3.32 -3.94
C TYR A 186 -21.41 -4.77 -4.29
N GLN A 187 -20.95 -5.18 -5.46
CA GLN A 187 -21.00 -6.56 -5.91
C GLN A 187 -19.91 -7.38 -5.20
N LYS A 188 -20.34 -8.50 -4.61
CA LYS A 188 -19.49 -9.47 -3.91
C LYS A 188 -19.69 -10.88 -4.50
N PRO A 189 -18.61 -11.63 -4.77
CA PRO A 189 -17.21 -11.21 -4.75
C PRO A 189 -16.87 -10.32 -5.97
N PRO A 190 -15.72 -9.62 -5.99
CA PRO A 190 -15.22 -8.96 -7.19
C PRO A 190 -15.17 -9.91 -8.40
N LYS A 191 -15.20 -9.35 -9.61
CA LYS A 191 -15.03 -10.14 -10.85
C LYS A 191 -13.71 -10.91 -10.80
N GLN A 192 -13.72 -12.14 -11.32
CA GLN A 192 -12.56 -13.05 -11.27
C GLN A 192 -11.27 -12.42 -11.82
N GLU A 193 -11.38 -11.66 -12.91
CA GLU A 193 -10.26 -10.94 -13.55
C GLU A 193 -9.56 -9.92 -12.64
N TYR A 194 -10.25 -9.39 -11.61
CA TYR A 194 -9.67 -8.40 -10.70
C TYR A 194 -9.14 -9.01 -9.40
N ARG A 195 -9.56 -10.22 -9.00
CA ARG A 195 -9.35 -10.69 -7.61
C ARG A 195 -7.86 -10.76 -7.21
N ASN A 196 -7.02 -11.39 -8.04
CA ASN A 196 -5.59 -11.51 -7.76
C ASN A 196 -4.92 -10.13 -7.69
N TYR A 197 -5.22 -9.28 -8.67
CA TYR A 197 -4.68 -7.92 -8.73
C TYR A 197 -5.07 -7.08 -7.51
N LEU A 198 -6.29 -7.24 -7.00
CA LEU A 198 -6.73 -6.58 -5.77
C LEU A 198 -5.91 -7.05 -4.55
N LEU A 199 -5.68 -8.36 -4.42
CA LEU A 199 -4.86 -8.93 -3.34
C LEU A 199 -3.40 -8.48 -3.42
N GLU A 200 -2.83 -8.42 -4.62
CA GLU A 200 -1.47 -7.93 -4.86
C GLU A 200 -1.29 -6.45 -4.49
N ARG A 201 -2.38 -5.68 -4.49
CA ARG A 201 -2.42 -4.26 -4.11
C ARG A 201 -2.86 -4.02 -2.67
N ARG A 202 -2.88 -5.06 -1.83
CA ARG A 202 -3.27 -4.97 -0.42
C ARG A 202 -2.59 -3.80 0.31
N ASP A 203 -1.28 -3.64 0.11
CA ASP A 203 -0.49 -2.61 0.80
C ASP A 203 -0.81 -1.18 0.33
N SER A 204 -1.48 -1.02 -0.83
CA SER A 204 -1.98 0.28 -1.28
C SER A 204 -3.10 0.85 -0.38
N LEU A 205 -3.67 0.04 0.52
CA LEU A 205 -4.71 0.44 1.45
C LEU A 205 -4.17 0.93 2.79
N ILE A 206 -2.95 0.50 3.15
CA ILE A 206 -2.24 0.88 4.39
C ILE A 206 -1.82 2.37 4.30
N PRO A 207 -1.79 3.16 5.39
CA PRO A 207 -1.24 4.52 5.39
C PRO A 207 0.22 4.58 4.87
N VAL A 208 0.63 5.70 4.27
CA VAL A 208 1.96 5.84 3.63
C VAL A 208 3.10 5.69 4.64
N ASP A 209 2.94 6.22 5.86
CA ASP A 209 3.95 6.09 6.91
C ASP A 209 4.14 4.63 7.36
N GLU A 210 3.07 3.83 7.37
CA GLU A 210 3.12 2.39 7.65
C GLU A 210 3.63 1.57 6.44
N ARG A 211 3.35 1.99 5.19
CA ARG A 211 3.96 1.39 4.00
C ARG A 211 5.46 1.57 3.97
N THR A 212 5.95 2.73 4.42
CA THR A 212 7.38 3.01 4.53
C THR A 212 8.05 2.08 5.54
N PHE A 213 7.31 1.66 6.57
CA PHE A 213 7.73 0.66 7.56
C PHE A 213 7.74 -0.77 7.00
N LYS A 214 6.75 -1.14 6.14
CA LYS A 214 6.64 -2.47 5.52
C LYS A 214 7.51 -2.67 4.27
N GLY A 215 7.88 -1.59 3.60
CA GLY A 215 9.10 -1.53 2.79
C GLY A 215 9.12 -2.15 1.39
N ALA A 216 8.03 -2.74 0.89
CA ALA A 216 7.97 -3.25 -0.49
C ALA A 216 7.12 -2.32 -1.38
N TYR A 217 7.74 -1.72 -2.41
CA TYR A 217 6.99 -0.96 -3.42
C TYR A 217 6.57 -1.90 -4.56
N TYR A 218 5.32 -1.76 -5.01
CA TYR A 218 4.83 -2.52 -6.16
C TYR A 218 5.58 -2.12 -7.43
N THR A 219 6.35 -3.05 -7.99
CA THR A 219 7.03 -2.90 -9.29
C THR A 219 6.07 -3.30 -10.41
N LYS A 220 5.71 -2.35 -11.27
CA LYS A 220 4.83 -2.63 -12.42
C LYS A 220 5.45 -3.67 -13.36
N LEU A 221 4.62 -4.55 -13.91
CA LEU A 221 5.08 -5.66 -14.77
C LEU A 221 5.89 -5.20 -15.99
N ASP A 222 5.55 -4.07 -16.59
CA ASP A 222 6.31 -3.54 -17.74
C ASP A 222 7.75 -3.15 -17.36
N ILE A 223 7.95 -2.70 -16.11
CA ILE A 223 9.30 -2.41 -15.58
C ILE A 223 10.02 -3.71 -15.19
N VAL A 224 9.29 -4.70 -14.68
CA VAL A 224 9.82 -6.05 -14.45
C VAL A 224 10.33 -6.65 -15.77
N ASP A 225 9.59 -6.52 -16.86
CA ASP A 225 10.01 -6.99 -18.19
C ASP A 225 11.34 -6.34 -18.62
N LYS A 226 11.53 -5.04 -18.35
CA LYS A 226 12.80 -4.36 -18.61
C LYS A 226 13.95 -4.92 -17.79
N ALA A 227 13.72 -5.26 -16.51
CA ALA A 227 14.72 -5.90 -15.66
C ALA A 227 15.12 -7.29 -16.19
N TYR A 228 14.16 -8.11 -16.60
CA TYR A 228 14.44 -9.45 -17.14
C TYR A 228 15.15 -9.41 -18.48
N ASN A 229 14.77 -8.50 -19.37
CA ASN A 229 15.47 -8.28 -20.64
C ASN A 229 16.92 -7.85 -20.39
N LEU A 230 17.14 -6.89 -19.48
CA LEU A 230 18.49 -6.46 -19.12
C LEU A 230 19.32 -7.62 -18.54
N LEU A 231 18.72 -8.48 -17.71
CA LEU A 231 19.39 -9.68 -17.18
C LEU A 231 19.75 -10.67 -18.29
N SER A 232 18.89 -10.88 -19.29
CA SER A 232 19.20 -11.70 -20.46
C SER A 232 20.34 -11.12 -21.29
N ASP A 233 20.33 -9.81 -21.54
CA ASP A 233 21.42 -9.12 -22.26
C ASP A 233 22.76 -9.22 -21.50
N THR A 234 22.69 -9.20 -20.17
CA THR A 234 23.88 -9.10 -19.30
C THR A 234 24.47 -10.48 -18.96
N LEU A 235 23.62 -11.47 -18.68
CA LEU A 235 24.01 -12.81 -18.19
C LEU A 235 23.84 -13.90 -19.26
N GLY A 236 23.27 -13.54 -20.42
CA GLY A 236 22.92 -14.42 -21.53
C GLY A 236 21.53 -15.04 -21.38
N GLU A 237 20.87 -15.33 -22.51
CA GLU A 237 19.48 -15.84 -22.59
C GLU A 237 19.15 -17.01 -21.65
N SER A 238 20.11 -17.90 -21.40
CA SER A 238 19.92 -19.09 -20.56
C SER A 238 20.23 -18.85 -19.07
N TRP A 239 20.30 -17.60 -18.60
CA TRP A 239 20.68 -17.30 -17.22
C TRP A 239 19.74 -17.93 -16.19
N GLN A 240 18.44 -17.99 -16.48
CA GLN A 240 17.42 -18.58 -15.60
C GLN A 240 17.62 -20.09 -15.36
N GLU A 241 18.39 -20.77 -16.22
CA GLU A 241 18.81 -22.16 -16.01
C GLU A 241 20.09 -22.25 -15.17
N LYS A 242 20.96 -21.26 -15.27
CA LYS A 242 22.31 -21.25 -14.68
C LYS A 242 22.30 -20.76 -13.22
N TYR A 243 21.36 -19.90 -12.87
CA TYR A 243 21.28 -19.26 -11.56
C TYR A 243 20.08 -19.78 -10.75
N ILE A 244 20.29 -19.87 -9.45
CA ILE A 244 19.21 -19.86 -8.45
C ILE A 244 18.89 -18.40 -8.18
N LEU A 245 17.61 -18.07 -8.06
CA LEU A 245 17.17 -16.72 -7.70
C LEU A 245 16.81 -16.67 -6.22
N TRP A 246 17.26 -15.63 -5.52
CA TRP A 246 16.77 -15.31 -4.20
C TRP A 246 16.36 -13.83 -4.13
N ASP A 247 15.07 -13.59 -3.85
CA ASP A 247 14.57 -12.29 -3.42
C ASP A 247 14.28 -12.35 -1.92
N MET A 248 15.05 -11.58 -1.13
CA MET A 248 14.89 -11.51 0.33
C MET A 248 13.91 -10.46 0.85
N CYS A 249 13.29 -9.68 -0.04
CA CYS A 249 12.28 -8.67 0.26
C CYS A 249 11.17 -8.65 -0.81
N CYS A 250 10.73 -9.83 -1.22
CA CYS A 250 9.87 -10.03 -2.40
C CYS A 250 8.46 -9.42 -2.31
N GLY A 251 8.02 -9.04 -1.11
CA GLY A 251 6.62 -8.69 -0.86
C GLY A 251 5.69 -9.79 -1.37
N VAL A 252 4.78 -9.45 -2.28
CA VAL A 252 3.84 -10.40 -2.90
C VAL A 252 4.35 -11.03 -4.20
N GLY A 253 5.63 -10.85 -4.56
CA GLY A 253 6.29 -11.63 -5.63
C GLY A 253 6.15 -11.11 -7.06
N ASN A 254 5.90 -9.80 -7.23
CA ASN A 254 5.69 -9.21 -8.55
C ASN A 254 6.95 -9.22 -9.43
N LEU A 255 8.13 -9.12 -8.81
CA LEU A 255 9.40 -9.09 -9.54
C LEU A 255 9.77 -10.49 -10.07
N GLU A 256 9.32 -11.55 -9.42
CA GLU A 256 9.69 -12.93 -9.73
C GLU A 256 8.73 -13.58 -10.74
N ILE A 257 7.54 -13.01 -10.94
CA ILE A 257 6.45 -13.64 -11.70
C ILE A 257 6.80 -13.91 -13.18
N LYS A 258 7.78 -13.19 -13.72
CA LYS A 258 8.26 -13.35 -15.11
C LYS A 258 9.31 -14.44 -15.25
N HIS A 259 9.78 -15.03 -14.14
CA HIS A 259 10.77 -16.09 -14.18
C HIS A 259 10.17 -17.39 -14.73
N SER A 260 10.81 -17.96 -15.75
CA SER A 260 10.37 -19.17 -16.46
C SER A 260 10.33 -20.42 -15.57
N ASN A 261 11.19 -20.50 -14.55
CA ASN A 261 11.30 -21.66 -13.67
C ASN A 261 11.22 -21.29 -12.18
N HIS A 262 10.00 -21.25 -11.63
CA HIS A 262 9.77 -20.93 -10.23
C HIS A 262 10.40 -21.92 -9.23
N ARG A 263 10.78 -23.14 -9.64
CA ARG A 263 11.42 -24.14 -8.74
C ARG A 263 12.83 -23.75 -8.30
N LYS A 264 13.45 -22.78 -8.98
CA LYS A 264 14.78 -22.27 -8.66
C LYS A 264 14.74 -20.95 -7.88
N ILE A 265 13.59 -20.63 -7.29
CA ILE A 265 13.37 -19.34 -6.65
C ILE A 265 13.12 -19.54 -5.16
N TYR A 266 13.89 -18.81 -4.37
CA TYR A 266 13.65 -18.56 -2.97
C TYR A 266 13.06 -17.16 -2.82
N MET A 267 11.94 -17.04 -2.12
CA MET A 267 11.23 -15.78 -1.92
C MET A 267 10.98 -15.60 -0.43
N SER A 268 11.51 -14.53 0.14
CA SER A 268 11.25 -14.18 1.53
C SER A 268 10.85 -12.73 1.71
N THR A 269 10.11 -12.48 2.78
CA THR A 269 9.58 -11.17 3.14
C THR A 269 9.39 -11.11 4.65
N LEU A 270 9.39 -9.89 5.18
CA LEU A 270 9.22 -9.62 6.60
C LEU A 270 7.82 -10.03 7.09
N ASP A 271 6.77 -9.79 6.30
CA ASP A 271 5.37 -9.98 6.70
C ASP A 271 4.82 -11.35 6.25
N ASN A 272 4.37 -12.19 7.18
CA ASN A 272 3.75 -13.47 6.81
C ASN A 272 2.47 -13.27 5.97
N ALA A 273 1.78 -12.15 6.10
CA ALA A 273 0.59 -11.87 5.29
C ALA A 273 0.92 -11.82 3.79
N ASP A 274 2.13 -11.43 3.39
CA ASP A 274 2.58 -11.49 1.99
C ASP A 274 2.72 -12.93 1.50
N ILE A 275 3.25 -13.81 2.35
CA ILE A 275 3.36 -15.25 2.06
C ILE A 275 1.96 -15.85 1.86
N ASP A 276 1.00 -15.45 2.71
CA ASP A 276 -0.39 -15.87 2.61
C ASP A 276 -1.03 -15.37 1.30
N VAL A 277 -0.80 -14.10 0.92
CA VAL A 277 -1.25 -13.54 -0.37
C VAL A 277 -0.66 -14.33 -1.54
N MET A 278 0.65 -14.57 -1.58
CA MET A 278 1.28 -15.35 -2.65
C MET A 278 0.72 -16.78 -2.74
N LYS A 279 0.43 -17.42 -1.60
CA LYS A 279 -0.23 -18.74 -1.56
C LYS A 279 -1.64 -18.68 -2.13
N ALA A 280 -2.42 -17.67 -1.74
CA ALA A 280 -3.78 -17.45 -2.19
C ALA A 280 -3.85 -17.20 -3.71
N THR A 281 -3.03 -16.28 -4.24
CA THR A 281 -2.99 -15.91 -5.66
C THR A 281 -2.26 -16.94 -6.53
N LYS A 282 -1.61 -17.93 -5.92
CA LYS A 282 -0.70 -18.89 -6.57
C LYS A 282 0.48 -18.23 -7.28
N THR A 283 0.84 -17.00 -6.89
CA THR A 283 2.04 -16.31 -7.37
C THR A 283 3.28 -17.15 -7.05
N CYS A 284 4.08 -17.41 -8.10
CA CYS A 284 5.30 -18.22 -7.99
C CYS A 284 5.06 -19.55 -7.26
N SER A 285 3.99 -20.28 -7.60
CA SER A 285 3.50 -21.44 -6.83
C SER A 285 4.52 -22.56 -6.56
N SER A 286 5.54 -22.71 -7.41
CA SER A 286 6.62 -23.68 -7.24
C SER A 286 7.88 -23.14 -6.56
N ALA A 287 7.89 -21.85 -6.21
CA ALA A 287 8.96 -21.22 -5.44
C ALA A 287 8.84 -21.56 -3.95
N LEU A 288 10.00 -21.65 -3.29
CA LEU A 288 10.05 -21.80 -1.84
C LEU A 288 9.85 -20.42 -1.20
N ARG A 289 8.68 -20.24 -0.57
CA ARG A 289 8.21 -18.98 0.02
C ARG A 289 8.19 -19.07 1.54
N PHE A 290 8.86 -18.15 2.24
CA PHE A 290 9.01 -18.19 3.70
C PHE A 290 9.12 -16.80 4.34
N GLN A 291 8.62 -16.63 5.56
CA GLN A 291 8.80 -15.40 6.33
C GLN A 291 10.23 -15.32 6.86
N TYR A 292 10.90 -14.19 6.63
CA TYR A 292 12.28 -13.99 7.07
C TYR A 292 12.59 -12.50 7.22
N ASP A 293 13.03 -12.09 8.41
CA ASP A 293 13.54 -10.74 8.65
C ASP A 293 15.02 -10.69 8.26
N TYR A 294 15.28 -10.39 6.98
CA TYR A 294 16.63 -10.42 6.41
C TYR A 294 17.63 -9.49 7.13
N LEU A 295 17.21 -8.48 7.90
CA LEU A 295 18.14 -7.59 8.59
C LEU A 295 18.32 -7.92 10.08
N ASN A 296 17.57 -8.87 10.63
CA ASN A 296 17.62 -9.24 12.06
C ASN A 296 17.73 -10.75 12.33
N ASP A 297 17.07 -11.59 11.53
CA ASP A 297 17.14 -13.04 11.68
C ASP A 297 18.56 -13.52 11.35
N ASP A 298 19.04 -14.49 12.13
CA ASP A 298 20.35 -15.15 11.97
C ASP A 298 21.58 -14.24 12.08
N ILE A 299 21.43 -13.02 12.60
CA ILE A 299 22.56 -12.16 12.96
C ILE A 299 22.86 -12.32 14.46
N SER A 300 24.07 -12.80 14.76
CA SER A 300 24.59 -12.95 16.12
C SER A 300 25.03 -11.60 16.71
N GLU A 301 25.32 -11.58 18.02
CA GLU A 301 25.79 -10.35 18.70
C GLU A 301 27.13 -9.83 18.16
N ASN A 302 28.01 -10.72 17.69
CA ASN A 302 29.29 -10.34 17.09
C ASN A 302 29.18 -10.02 15.59
N GLY A 303 27.98 -10.19 15.04
CA GLY A 303 27.70 -9.87 13.65
C GLY A 303 27.94 -10.95 12.62
N SER A 304 28.28 -12.15 13.06
CA SER A 304 28.32 -13.33 12.20
C SER A 304 26.91 -13.78 11.82
N ILE A 305 26.81 -14.38 10.63
CA ILE A 305 25.57 -15.03 10.19
C ILE A 305 25.55 -16.46 10.74
N ASP A 306 24.52 -16.79 11.50
CA ASP A 306 24.29 -18.11 12.09
C ASP A 306 22.82 -18.52 11.92
N TYR A 307 22.57 -19.40 10.94
CA TYR A 307 21.23 -19.89 10.58
C TYR A 307 20.54 -20.73 11.66
N SER A 308 21.25 -21.14 12.71
CA SER A 308 20.67 -21.88 13.83
C SER A 308 19.87 -20.99 14.80
N LEU A 309 20.06 -19.66 14.74
CA LEU A 309 19.45 -18.72 15.67
C LEU A 309 17.93 -18.59 15.47
N SER A 310 17.48 -18.43 14.22
CA SER A 310 16.05 -18.34 13.92
C SER A 310 15.44 -19.67 13.50
N GLY A 311 16.23 -20.54 12.85
CA GLY A 311 15.74 -21.77 12.22
C GLY A 311 14.78 -21.52 11.04
N LYS A 312 14.66 -20.28 10.56
CA LYS A 312 13.71 -19.89 9.51
C LYS A 312 14.25 -20.06 8.09
N LEU A 313 15.56 -19.93 7.89
CA LEU A 313 16.16 -20.07 6.57
C LEU A 313 16.04 -21.55 6.10
N PRO A 314 15.43 -21.83 4.94
CA PRO A 314 15.23 -23.20 4.48
C PRO A 314 16.53 -23.98 4.32
N LYS A 315 16.53 -25.27 4.70
CA LYS A 315 17.72 -26.13 4.62
C LYS A 315 18.29 -26.22 3.21
N GLU A 316 17.43 -26.28 2.20
CA GLU A 316 17.85 -26.32 0.78
C GLU A 316 18.65 -25.06 0.40
N LEU A 317 18.18 -23.88 0.82
CA LEU A 317 18.91 -22.63 0.57
C LEU A 317 20.23 -22.57 1.35
N GLN A 318 20.26 -23.05 2.60
CA GLN A 318 21.50 -23.16 3.37
C GLN A 318 22.53 -24.05 2.65
N GLU A 319 22.09 -25.17 2.09
CA GLU A 319 22.94 -26.09 1.32
C GLU A 319 23.43 -25.45 0.01
N ASP A 320 22.59 -24.69 -0.68
CA ASP A 320 22.95 -23.98 -1.91
C ASP A 320 23.99 -22.90 -1.67
N ILE A 321 23.85 -22.14 -0.58
CA ILE A 321 24.83 -21.15 -0.13
C ILE A 321 26.14 -21.84 0.24
N LYS A 322 26.09 -22.89 1.08
CA LYS A 322 27.28 -23.66 1.51
C LYS A 322 28.03 -24.28 0.34
N SER A 323 27.29 -24.77 -0.66
CA SER A 323 27.83 -25.38 -1.88
C SER A 323 28.30 -24.35 -2.90
N LYS A 324 28.19 -23.04 -2.60
CA LYS A 324 28.58 -21.92 -3.47
C LYS A 324 27.95 -22.04 -4.86
N LYS A 325 26.68 -22.44 -4.94
CA LYS A 325 25.95 -22.42 -6.20
C LYS A 325 25.87 -20.99 -6.75
N LYS A 326 25.64 -20.86 -8.06
CA LYS A 326 25.44 -19.56 -8.70
C LYS A 326 24.08 -18.99 -8.25
N ILE A 327 24.12 -17.93 -7.45
CA ILE A 327 22.93 -17.23 -6.96
C ILE A 327 22.86 -15.86 -7.62
N LEU A 328 21.70 -15.54 -8.18
CA LEU A 328 21.30 -14.19 -8.54
C LEU A 328 20.38 -13.67 -7.44
N VAL A 329 20.83 -12.61 -6.75
CA VAL A 329 19.95 -11.83 -5.89
C VAL A 329 19.20 -10.86 -6.79
N LEU A 330 17.87 -10.98 -6.85
CA LEU A 330 17.01 -10.07 -7.59
C LEU A 330 16.06 -9.42 -6.59
N ILE A 331 16.20 -8.12 -6.32
CA ILE A 331 15.49 -7.48 -5.20
C ILE A 331 15.00 -6.07 -5.52
N ASN A 332 13.90 -5.68 -4.89
CA ASN A 332 13.47 -4.29 -4.77
C ASN A 332 13.35 -3.89 -3.28
N PRO A 333 14.48 -3.65 -2.60
CA PRO A 333 14.49 -3.37 -1.17
C PRO A 333 13.83 -2.03 -0.80
N PRO A 334 13.41 -1.87 0.46
CA PRO A 334 12.91 -0.60 0.96
C PRO A 334 13.88 0.57 0.83
N TYR A 335 13.35 1.75 0.49
CA TYR A 335 14.11 2.99 0.32
C TYR A 335 14.14 3.90 1.56
N ALA A 336 13.73 3.41 2.73
CA ALA A 336 13.69 4.25 3.93
C ALA A 336 15.10 4.55 4.48
N GLU A 337 15.27 5.77 4.99
CA GLU A 337 16.50 6.28 5.59
C GLU A 337 16.21 6.69 7.05
N ALA A 338 17.08 6.34 8.00
CA ALA A 338 16.95 6.84 9.36
C ALA A 338 17.19 8.36 9.40
N THR A 339 16.16 9.14 9.70
CA THR A 339 16.26 10.59 9.95
C THR A 339 16.93 10.89 11.31
N ASN A 340 17.72 11.96 11.41
CA ASN A 340 18.23 12.45 12.71
C ASN A 340 17.09 13.08 13.52
N SER A 341 17.04 12.75 14.82
CA SER A 341 16.08 13.26 15.82
C SER A 341 16.02 14.79 15.90
N ASP A 342 17.09 15.48 15.51
CA ASP A 342 17.27 16.91 15.77
C ASP A 342 16.49 17.83 14.80
N ASN A 343 15.89 17.27 13.74
CA ASN A 343 15.16 18.04 12.72
C ASN A 343 13.63 17.84 12.75
N ILE A 344 13.08 17.13 13.74
CA ILE A 344 11.70 16.66 13.75
C ILE A 344 10.91 17.25 14.93
N THR A 345 9.69 17.73 14.69
CA THR A 345 8.72 18.10 15.75
C THR A 345 8.21 16.85 16.47
N ALA A 346 7.97 16.95 17.79
CA ALA A 346 7.65 15.80 18.66
C ALA A 346 6.55 14.84 18.16
N GLU A 347 5.61 15.30 17.32
CA GLU A 347 4.54 14.47 16.76
C GLU A 347 4.97 13.53 15.61
N GLU A 348 5.97 13.91 14.80
CA GLU A 348 6.53 13.08 13.72
C GLU A 348 7.59 12.07 14.22
N SER A 349 8.02 12.23 15.49
CA SER A 349 9.15 11.50 16.08
C SER A 349 8.88 10.02 16.35
N LYS A 350 7.62 9.58 16.43
CA LYS A 350 7.27 8.20 16.81
C LYS A 350 7.26 7.21 15.65
N SER A 351 7.16 7.66 14.39
CA SER A 351 6.93 6.76 13.24
C SER A 351 8.21 6.44 12.42
N LYS A 352 9.17 7.38 12.31
CA LYS A 352 10.32 7.24 11.37
C LYS A 352 11.67 6.90 12.01
N THR A 353 11.75 6.82 13.34
CA THR A 353 13.02 6.75 14.10
C THR A 353 13.59 5.34 14.30
N GLY A 354 12.91 4.29 13.84
CA GLY A 354 13.31 2.90 14.13
C GLY A 354 13.62 1.98 12.94
N VAL A 355 13.15 2.27 11.73
CA VAL A 355 13.12 1.25 10.64
C VAL A 355 14.52 0.83 10.18
N ALA A 356 15.45 1.78 10.06
CA ALA A 356 16.82 1.50 9.67
C ALA A 356 17.75 1.12 10.86
N ASN A 357 17.21 1.01 12.07
CA ASN A 357 17.94 0.51 13.24
C ASN A 357 17.65 -0.98 13.42
N ASN A 358 18.57 -1.82 12.95
CA ASN A 358 18.48 -3.28 13.04
C ASN A 358 19.86 -3.86 13.37
N LYS A 359 19.92 -5.18 13.51
CA LYS A 359 21.18 -5.86 13.83
C LYS A 359 22.24 -5.63 12.76
N VAL A 360 21.87 -5.60 11.47
CA VAL A 360 22.81 -5.31 10.39
C VAL A 360 23.38 -3.89 10.48
N SER A 361 22.52 -2.88 10.66
CA SER A 361 22.95 -1.47 10.74
C SER A 361 23.89 -1.21 11.93
N SER A 362 23.67 -1.90 13.05
CA SER A 362 24.50 -1.80 14.26
C SER A 362 25.96 -2.19 14.03
N MET A 363 26.23 -3.03 13.02
CA MET A 363 27.57 -3.46 12.62
C MET A 363 28.19 -2.61 11.52
N MET A 364 27.45 -1.65 10.96
CA MET A 364 27.89 -0.88 9.79
C MET A 364 28.55 0.46 10.15
N GLN A 365 29.05 0.60 11.38
CA GLN A 365 29.64 1.85 11.87
C GLN A 365 30.74 2.38 10.95
N GLU A 366 31.57 1.49 10.40
CA GLU A 366 32.64 1.82 9.45
C GLU A 366 32.15 2.38 8.11
N TYR A 367 30.93 2.01 7.68
CA TYR A 367 30.30 2.49 6.44
C TYR A 367 29.71 3.91 6.58
N GLY A 368 29.81 4.53 7.77
CA GLY A 368 29.43 5.91 8.02
C GLY A 368 27.94 6.16 7.76
N TYR A 369 27.63 7.21 7.00
CA TYR A 369 26.24 7.63 6.75
C TYR A 369 25.40 6.56 6.07
N ALA A 370 26.02 5.73 5.21
CA ALA A 370 25.32 4.71 4.44
C ALA A 370 24.68 3.62 5.32
N SER A 371 25.12 3.47 6.57
CA SER A 371 24.50 2.58 7.55
C SER A 371 23.04 2.92 7.86
N ARG A 372 22.57 4.11 7.51
CA ARG A 372 21.20 4.60 7.76
C ARG A 372 20.20 4.20 6.67
N GLU A 373 20.67 3.60 5.59
CA GLU A 373 19.87 3.35 4.39
C GLU A 373 19.58 1.85 4.26
N LEU A 374 18.29 1.48 4.31
CA LEU A 374 17.89 0.07 4.36
C LEU A 374 18.45 -0.74 3.19
N PHE A 375 18.31 -0.26 1.95
CA PHE A 375 18.82 -0.99 0.79
C PHE A 375 20.34 -1.22 0.84
N ILE A 376 21.11 -0.35 1.52
CA ILE A 376 22.54 -0.56 1.74
C ILE A 376 22.80 -1.61 2.79
N GLN A 377 21.99 -1.66 3.85
CA GLN A 377 22.09 -2.71 4.86
C GLN A 377 21.83 -4.09 4.23
N PHE A 378 20.86 -4.21 3.33
CA PHE A 378 20.67 -5.41 2.49
C PHE A 378 21.95 -5.73 1.72
N LEU A 379 22.49 -4.76 0.97
CA LEU A 379 23.68 -4.96 0.13
C LEU A 379 24.92 -5.40 0.93
N VAL A 380 25.13 -4.82 2.12
CA VAL A 380 26.24 -5.20 3.02
C VAL A 380 26.06 -6.62 3.56
N ARG A 381 24.84 -6.99 3.99
CA ARG A 381 24.58 -8.37 4.43
C ARG A 381 24.78 -9.35 3.27
N ILE A 382 24.23 -9.06 2.08
CA ILE A 382 24.38 -9.88 0.88
C ILE A 382 25.86 -10.11 0.56
N THR A 383 26.69 -9.07 0.66
CA THR A 383 28.13 -9.17 0.36
C THR A 383 28.85 -10.11 1.33
N LYS A 384 28.44 -10.14 2.60
CA LYS A 384 28.99 -11.06 3.61
C LYS A 384 28.46 -12.49 3.45
N GLU A 385 27.16 -12.63 3.16
CA GLU A 385 26.44 -13.91 3.11
C GLU A 385 26.70 -14.65 1.79
N LEU A 386 26.73 -13.91 0.68
CA LEU A 386 26.73 -14.40 -0.70
C LEU A 386 27.85 -13.75 -1.52
N PRO A 387 29.14 -13.87 -1.13
CA PRO A 387 30.25 -13.17 -1.80
C PRO A 387 30.48 -13.60 -3.26
N ASN A 388 29.79 -14.65 -3.74
CA ASN A 388 29.88 -15.13 -5.13
C ASN A 388 28.61 -14.86 -5.95
N ALA A 389 27.69 -14.06 -5.45
CA ALA A 389 26.43 -13.77 -6.13
C ALA A 389 26.57 -12.68 -7.20
N VAL A 390 25.64 -12.71 -8.15
CA VAL A 390 25.28 -11.54 -8.95
C VAL A 390 24.10 -10.85 -8.25
N VAL A 391 24.07 -9.53 -8.22
CA VAL A 391 23.00 -8.75 -7.59
C VAL A 391 22.36 -7.84 -8.62
N GLY A 392 21.10 -8.08 -8.96
CA GLY A 392 20.23 -7.14 -9.67
C GLY A 392 19.31 -6.46 -8.67
N MET A 393 19.42 -5.15 -8.49
CA MET A 393 18.69 -4.43 -7.44
C MET A 393 18.09 -3.13 -7.93
N PHE A 394 16.82 -2.91 -7.59
CA PHE A 394 16.20 -1.58 -7.65
C PHE A 394 16.62 -0.74 -6.42
N SER A 395 17.13 0.46 -6.63
CA SER A 395 17.58 1.34 -5.54
C SER A 395 17.66 2.81 -5.95
N THR A 396 17.77 3.70 -4.96
CA THR A 396 18.22 5.07 -5.23
C THR A 396 19.71 5.05 -5.61
N LEU A 397 20.14 6.03 -6.41
CA LEU A 397 21.52 6.10 -6.90
C LEU A 397 22.51 6.70 -5.89
N LYS A 398 22.09 6.94 -4.63
CA LYS A 398 22.91 7.62 -3.61
C LYS A 398 24.28 6.96 -3.42
N TYR A 399 24.32 5.63 -3.43
CA TYR A 399 25.55 4.87 -3.20
C TYR A 399 26.56 4.97 -4.35
N ILE A 400 26.12 5.39 -5.54
CA ILE A 400 26.98 5.55 -6.72
C ILE A 400 27.78 6.86 -6.67
N ASN A 401 27.12 7.98 -6.35
CA ASN A 401 27.74 9.30 -6.52
C ASN A 401 27.45 10.31 -5.39
N ALA A 402 26.64 9.98 -4.37
CA ALA A 402 26.41 10.92 -3.28
C ALA A 402 27.64 11.04 -2.37
N GLY A 403 27.97 12.26 -1.95
CA GLY A 403 29.16 12.54 -1.14
C GLY A 403 29.14 11.86 0.23
N ASN A 404 27.98 11.75 0.86
CA ASN A 404 27.80 11.06 2.14
C ASN A 404 28.04 9.53 2.07
N PHE A 405 28.16 8.95 0.87
CA PHE A 405 28.42 7.52 0.65
C PHE A 405 29.88 7.25 0.21
N GLU A 406 30.78 8.23 0.32
CA GLU A 406 32.20 8.05 -0.04
C GLU A 406 32.86 6.90 0.75
N LYS A 407 32.70 6.89 2.08
CA LYS A 407 33.16 5.77 2.94
C LYS A 407 32.58 4.42 2.55
N PHE A 408 31.31 4.39 2.13
CA PHE A 408 30.69 3.15 1.68
C PHE A 408 31.38 2.62 0.42
N ARG A 409 31.66 3.50 -0.56
CA ARG A 409 32.34 3.12 -1.81
C ARG A 409 33.81 2.74 -1.63
N GLU A 410 34.46 3.20 -0.56
CA GLU A 410 35.82 2.76 -0.21
C GLU A 410 35.85 1.29 0.24
N LEU A 411 34.80 0.84 0.94
CA LEU A 411 34.70 -0.48 1.54
C LEU A 411 33.98 -1.49 0.64
N TRP A 412 32.84 -1.09 0.05
CA TRP A 412 32.02 -1.94 -0.79
C TRP A 412 32.50 -1.88 -2.24
N LYS A 413 32.97 -3.04 -2.74
CA LYS A 413 33.59 -3.18 -4.05
C LYS A 413 32.94 -4.32 -4.80
N ALA A 414 32.52 -4.03 -6.03
CA ALA A 414 31.82 -4.96 -6.90
C ALA A 414 31.97 -4.50 -8.35
N LYS A 415 32.01 -5.44 -9.29
CA LYS A 415 32.02 -5.08 -10.71
C LYS A 415 30.61 -4.71 -11.17
N TYR A 416 30.47 -3.51 -11.71
CA TYR A 416 29.26 -3.11 -12.42
C TYR A 416 29.15 -3.87 -13.74
N LEU A 417 27.99 -4.48 -14.00
CA LEU A 417 27.73 -5.20 -15.24
C LEU A 417 26.87 -4.40 -16.21
N ASN A 418 25.69 -3.95 -15.77
CA ASN A 418 24.73 -3.22 -16.60
C ASN A 418 23.65 -2.57 -15.73
N GLY A 419 22.79 -1.72 -16.32
CA GLY A 419 21.72 -1.08 -15.59
C GLY A 419 20.86 -0.11 -16.39
N PHE A 420 19.68 0.19 -15.86
CA PHE A 420 18.83 1.30 -16.33
C PHE A 420 18.35 2.13 -15.14
N ILE A 421 17.92 3.36 -15.42
CA ILE A 421 17.20 4.21 -14.47
C ILE A 421 15.80 4.46 -15.00
N VAL A 422 14.82 4.50 -14.09
CA VAL A 422 13.42 4.74 -14.40
C VAL A 422 12.87 5.82 -13.47
N HIS A 423 11.92 6.61 -13.93
CA HIS A 423 11.29 7.64 -13.11
C HIS A 423 10.53 7.01 -11.91
N SER A 424 10.69 7.55 -10.69
CA SER A 424 10.07 7.03 -9.44
C SER A 424 8.57 6.74 -9.53
N LYS A 425 7.82 7.57 -10.28
CA LYS A 425 6.38 7.39 -10.58
C LYS A 425 6.02 6.13 -11.38
N ALA A 426 7.00 5.35 -11.83
CA ALA A 426 6.75 4.01 -12.34
C ALA A 426 6.38 3.01 -11.24
N PHE A 427 6.64 3.33 -9.97
CA PHE A 427 6.32 2.50 -8.80
C PHE A 427 5.16 3.11 -8.00
N ASP A 428 4.24 2.27 -7.57
CA ASP A 428 3.07 2.72 -6.83
C ASP A 428 3.43 3.09 -5.38
N GLY A 429 2.84 4.18 -4.88
CA GLY A 429 3.03 4.64 -3.50
C GLY A 429 4.23 5.57 -3.26
N LEU A 430 5.09 5.81 -4.27
CA LEU A 430 6.15 6.80 -4.17
C LEU A 430 5.67 8.20 -4.55
N SER A 431 5.78 9.13 -3.59
CA SER A 431 5.63 10.57 -3.84
C SER A 431 7.01 11.19 -4.08
N GLY A 432 7.20 11.81 -5.25
CA GLY A 432 8.46 12.48 -5.60
C GLY A 432 8.83 12.33 -7.07
N ASN A 433 9.84 13.09 -7.50
CA ASN A 433 10.41 13.02 -8.85
C ASN A 433 11.92 12.79 -8.73
N PHE A 434 12.33 11.52 -8.79
CA PHE A 434 13.72 11.12 -8.72
C PHE A 434 13.92 9.82 -9.51
N PRO A 435 15.15 9.51 -9.98
CA PRO A 435 15.41 8.25 -10.66
C PRO A 435 15.57 7.10 -9.65
N ILE A 436 15.03 5.94 -10.01
CA ILE A 436 15.32 4.66 -9.38
C ILE A 436 16.13 3.84 -10.37
N GLY A 437 17.27 3.32 -9.94
CA GLY A 437 18.13 2.49 -10.78
C GLY A 437 17.85 1.01 -10.55
N PHE A 438 17.70 0.23 -11.64
CA PHE A 438 17.93 -1.21 -11.62
C PHE A 438 19.35 -1.48 -12.08
N LEU A 439 20.23 -1.81 -11.14
CA LEU A 439 21.67 -1.98 -11.40
C LEU A 439 22.09 -3.43 -11.12
N VAL A 440 22.92 -3.98 -12.00
CA VAL A 440 23.45 -5.35 -11.92
C VAL A 440 24.93 -5.34 -11.56
N TRP A 441 25.28 -6.08 -10.52
CA TRP A 441 26.63 -6.14 -9.93
C TRP A 441 27.11 -7.59 -9.80
N ASP A 442 28.40 -7.82 -10.06
CA ASP A 442 29.08 -9.09 -9.80
C ASP A 442 29.96 -8.97 -8.55
N LEU A 443 29.57 -9.66 -7.47
CA LEU A 443 30.28 -9.62 -6.19
C LEU A 443 31.57 -10.46 -6.19
N THR A 444 31.77 -11.33 -7.20
CA THR A 444 33.01 -12.11 -7.32
C THR A 444 34.22 -11.26 -7.70
N LYS A 445 33.97 -10.00 -8.10
CA LYS A 445 34.98 -9.05 -8.58
C LYS A 445 35.06 -7.86 -7.64
N ASN A 446 36.23 -7.65 -7.09
CA ASN A 446 36.50 -6.55 -6.18
C ASN A 446 37.00 -5.33 -6.98
N GLU A 447 36.06 -4.55 -7.51
CA GLU A 447 36.32 -3.36 -8.34
C GLU A 447 35.75 -2.09 -7.70
N ASP A 448 36.49 -0.98 -7.83
CA ASP A 448 36.04 0.34 -7.37
C ASP A 448 35.01 0.94 -8.34
N ILE A 449 33.97 1.58 -7.79
CA ILE A 449 32.97 2.27 -8.61
C ILE A 449 33.56 3.59 -9.11
N SER A 450 34.01 3.64 -10.37
CA SER A 450 34.51 4.88 -10.99
C SER A 450 33.41 5.65 -11.72
N SER A 451 32.70 4.97 -12.60
CA SER A 451 31.53 5.49 -13.31
C SER A 451 30.63 4.33 -13.73
N ILE A 452 29.34 4.61 -13.88
CA ILE A 452 28.37 3.67 -14.46
C ILE A 452 27.61 4.36 -15.58
N SER A 453 27.23 3.59 -16.59
CA SER A 453 26.37 4.02 -17.69
C SER A 453 25.05 3.26 -17.63
N THR A 454 23.94 3.96 -17.78
CA THR A 454 22.59 3.39 -17.64
C THR A 454 21.68 3.88 -18.77
N LEU A 455 20.80 3.01 -19.28
CA LEU A 455 19.64 3.44 -20.07
C LEU A 455 18.70 4.29 -19.21
N ILE A 456 17.97 5.22 -19.82
CA ILE A 456 16.95 6.05 -19.16
C ILE A 456 15.58 5.62 -19.66
N LEU A 457 14.71 5.26 -18.73
CA LEU A 457 13.31 4.95 -18.97
C LEU A 457 12.41 6.05 -18.41
N ASP A 458 11.35 6.40 -19.14
CA ASP A 458 10.28 7.24 -18.62
C ASP A 458 9.38 6.48 -17.61
N LYS A 459 8.34 7.14 -17.09
CA LYS A 459 7.44 6.54 -16.09
C LYS A 459 6.62 5.35 -16.62
N ASP A 460 6.55 5.20 -17.94
CA ASP A 460 5.79 4.18 -18.66
C ASP A 460 6.73 3.08 -19.20
N GLY A 461 8.03 3.15 -18.90
CA GLY A 461 9.04 2.16 -19.28
C GLY A 461 9.61 2.33 -20.69
N ASN A 462 9.32 3.44 -21.38
CA ASN A 462 9.89 3.72 -22.70
C ASN A 462 11.30 4.26 -22.56
N GLU A 463 12.20 3.80 -23.44
CA GLU A 463 13.57 4.29 -23.48
C GLU A 463 13.62 5.71 -24.05
N ILE A 464 14.29 6.61 -23.33
CA ILE A 464 14.40 8.04 -23.68
C ILE A 464 15.85 8.54 -23.75
N GLY A 465 16.83 7.65 -23.56
CA GLY A 465 18.25 7.97 -23.75
C GLY A 465 19.18 7.21 -22.80
N GLU A 466 20.39 7.74 -22.63
CA GLU A 466 21.42 7.16 -21.76
C GLU A 466 21.96 8.21 -20.80
N ARG A 467 22.38 7.77 -19.61
CA ARG A 467 23.03 8.61 -18.61
C ARG A 467 24.26 7.95 -18.04
N ARG A 468 25.31 8.75 -17.87
CA ARG A 468 26.51 8.34 -17.15
C ARG A 468 26.59 9.03 -15.79
N PHE A 469 26.87 8.26 -14.76
CA PHE A 469 27.13 8.72 -13.41
C PHE A 469 28.60 8.55 -13.08
N TYR A 470 29.20 9.56 -12.46
CA TYR A 470 30.60 9.57 -12.07
C TYR A 470 30.71 9.60 -10.55
N ASN A 471 31.54 8.72 -10.00
CA ASN A 471 31.99 8.82 -8.62
C ASN A 471 33.18 9.78 -8.56
N LEU A 472 32.90 11.03 -8.19
CA LEU A 472 33.93 12.04 -8.00
C LEU A 472 34.23 12.17 -6.49
N PRO A 473 35.51 12.34 -6.11
CA PRO A 473 35.86 12.58 -4.72
C PRO A 473 35.22 13.88 -4.24
N SER A 474 34.78 13.91 -2.99
CA SER A 474 34.06 15.06 -2.43
C SER A 474 34.88 16.35 -2.49
N SER A 475 36.22 16.26 -2.45
CA SER A 475 37.14 17.38 -2.62
C SER A 475 36.97 18.17 -3.93
N LYS A 476 36.32 17.60 -4.95
CA LYS A 476 36.02 18.27 -6.23
C LYS A 476 34.66 18.99 -6.26
N TYR A 477 33.88 18.97 -5.19
CA TYR A 477 32.56 19.61 -5.19
C TYR A 477 32.64 21.11 -5.00
N LEU A 478 31.79 21.85 -5.72
CA LEU A 478 31.79 23.32 -5.75
C LEU A 478 31.72 23.95 -4.34
N ASN A 479 30.96 23.34 -3.43
CA ASN A 479 30.81 23.82 -2.05
C ASN A 479 32.11 23.74 -1.23
N ASN A 480 33.10 22.96 -1.66
CA ASN A 480 34.43 22.91 -1.03
C ASN A 480 35.39 23.95 -1.61
N TYR A 481 35.07 24.59 -2.75
CA TYR A 481 35.86 25.70 -3.30
C TYR A 481 35.59 27.02 -2.58
N LEU A 482 34.45 27.14 -1.91
CA LEU A 482 34.08 28.32 -1.13
C LEU A 482 34.31 28.03 0.35
N GLU A 483 35.30 28.68 0.95
CA GLU A 483 35.47 28.62 2.41
C GLU A 483 34.20 29.16 3.07
N ARG A 484 33.54 28.30 3.85
CA ARG A 484 32.36 28.70 4.61
C ARG A 484 32.80 29.72 5.66
N LEU A 485 32.32 30.96 5.54
CA LEU A 485 32.61 32.02 6.50
C LEU A 485 32.26 31.55 7.90
N LYS A 486 33.21 31.67 8.84
CA LYS A 486 32.97 31.33 10.24
C LYS A 486 31.85 32.22 10.77
N THR A 487 30.77 31.62 11.23
CA THR A 487 29.70 32.32 11.93
C THR A 487 30.24 32.79 13.27
N ASN A 488 30.29 34.10 13.49
CA ASN A 488 30.71 34.72 14.75
C ASN A 488 29.51 35.15 15.62
N THR A 489 28.29 34.91 15.15
CA THR A 489 27.05 35.17 15.89
C THR A 489 26.12 33.96 15.77
N ASN A 490 25.22 33.82 16.75
CA ASN A 490 24.14 32.84 16.64
C ASN A 490 23.17 33.26 15.54
N SER A 491 22.92 32.40 14.56
CA SER A 491 21.74 32.50 13.70
C SER A 491 20.54 31.97 14.50
N ILE A 492 19.50 32.78 14.65
CA ILE A 492 18.21 32.32 15.16
C ILE A 492 17.41 31.86 13.93
N PRO A 493 17.24 30.54 13.70
CA PRO A 493 16.43 30.07 12.59
C PRO A 493 14.95 30.37 12.91
N LEU A 494 14.40 31.41 12.28
CA LEU A 494 12.99 31.76 12.40
C LEU A 494 12.17 30.73 11.62
N LYS A 495 11.59 29.75 12.31
CA LYS A 495 10.82 28.67 11.68
C LYS A 495 9.34 29.01 11.47
N ASN A 496 8.81 30.04 12.15
CA ASN A 496 7.43 30.51 12.00
C ASN A 496 7.37 32.04 12.09
N CYS A 497 6.75 32.65 11.10
CA CYS A 497 6.64 34.10 10.94
C CYS A 497 5.88 34.75 12.11
N ILE A 498 6.34 35.93 12.53
CA ILE A 498 5.54 36.87 13.33
C ILE A 498 4.24 37.11 12.55
N ALA A 499 3.09 36.77 13.14
CA ALA A 499 1.79 37.05 12.54
C ALA A 499 1.21 38.33 13.15
N PRO A 500 0.78 39.33 12.35
CA PRO A 500 0.16 40.53 12.88
C PRO A 500 -1.17 40.17 13.56
N GLN A 501 -1.39 40.71 14.77
CA GLN A 501 -2.67 40.56 15.47
C GLN A 501 -3.78 41.23 14.64
N SER A 502 -4.70 40.42 14.11
CA SER A 502 -5.79 40.86 13.22
C SER A 502 -7.03 41.38 13.98
N GLY A 503 -6.91 41.51 15.32
CA GLY A 503 -7.96 41.99 16.22
C GLY A 503 -7.53 43.22 17.02
N LYS A 504 -8.28 43.57 18.07
CA LYS A 504 -8.01 44.76 18.89
C LYS A 504 -6.64 44.69 19.57
N ALA A 505 -5.74 45.59 19.19
CA ALA A 505 -4.44 45.76 19.84
C ALA A 505 -4.62 46.39 21.24
N LYS A 506 -3.98 45.79 22.25
CA LYS A 506 -4.08 46.21 23.65
C LYS A 506 -3.19 47.42 23.97
N VAL A 507 -2.12 47.60 23.20
CA VAL A 507 -1.19 48.73 23.26
C VAL A 507 -1.03 49.27 21.84
N THR A 508 -1.36 50.55 21.65
CA THR A 508 -1.35 51.22 20.33
C THR A 508 -0.42 52.42 20.28
N ALA A 509 0.26 52.74 21.39
CA ALA A 509 1.22 53.82 21.49
C ALA A 509 2.60 53.23 21.78
N TRP A 510 3.60 53.65 21.01
CA TRP A 510 4.98 53.20 21.12
C TRP A 510 5.95 54.31 20.71
N ILE A 511 7.20 54.19 21.16
CA ILE A 511 8.28 55.12 20.82
C ILE A 511 8.75 54.89 19.37
N MET A 512 9.30 55.94 18.76
CA MET A 512 9.60 55.99 17.31
C MET A 512 10.56 54.89 16.82
N GLU A 513 11.42 54.38 17.70
CA GLU A 513 12.45 53.38 17.36
C GLU A 513 11.99 51.93 17.59
N ALA A 514 10.76 51.71 18.05
CA ALA A 514 10.25 50.37 18.30
C ALA A 514 9.87 49.64 17.00
N ILE A 515 10.37 48.41 16.83
CA ILE A 515 10.12 47.57 15.64
C ILE A 515 8.85 46.70 15.80
N GLY A 516 8.37 46.53 17.03
CA GLY A 516 7.12 45.82 17.33
C GLY A 516 6.95 45.56 18.83
N TYR A 517 5.73 45.23 19.25
CA TYR A 517 5.41 44.81 20.61
C TYR A 517 4.92 43.37 20.58
N PHE A 518 5.61 42.48 21.29
CA PHE A 518 5.13 41.12 21.55
C PHE A 518 4.30 41.15 22.82
N TRP A 519 3.05 40.72 22.72
CA TRP A 519 2.21 40.45 23.87
C TRP A 519 2.32 38.97 24.27
#